data_AF-A0AAT9IT32-F1
#
_entry.id   AF-A0AAT9IT32-F1
#
_cell.length_a   1.000
_cell.length_b   1.000
_cell.length_c   1.000
_cell.angle_alpha   90.00
_cell.angle_beta   90.00
_cell.angle_gamma   90.00
#
_symmetry.space_group_name_H-M   'P 1'
#
loop_
_entity.id
_entity.type
_entity.pdbx_description
1 polymer ?
#
loop_
_entity_poly.entity_id
_entity_poly.type
_entity_poly.pdbx_seq_one_letter_code
_entity_poly.pdbx_strand_id
1 'polypeptide(L)'
;MKKTVSAFAFALLTLCTVGSVEAKEKAHKTGKAPAVKVAHKSAADSAYLQCVTFARQFTGMQIFGDAWTWWGKATNRYEEGSRPKPGAVLVFKAQGKMSRGHVAVVSQIITDRYIQVTHANWSPINGRRGQVEDNVNVMDVSEFG
;
A
#
# COMPACT_ATOMS: atom_id res chain seq x y z
N MET A 1 8.49 18.48 -65.65
CA MET A 1 9.39 19.66 -65.54
C MET A 1 9.09 20.28 -64.18
N LYS A 2 9.93 20.34 -63.13
CA LYS A 2 11.39 20.37 -62.88
C LYS A 2 11.57 19.62 -61.51
N LYS A 3 12.36 18.54 -61.29
CA LYS A 3 13.84 18.37 -61.12
C LYS A 3 14.45 19.56 -60.34
N THR A 4 15.10 19.46 -59.18
CA THR A 4 16.26 18.66 -58.65
C THR A 4 16.35 18.92 -57.12
N VAL A 5 16.60 18.00 -56.16
CA VAL A 5 17.72 17.09 -55.80
C VAL A 5 18.96 17.74 -55.16
N SER A 6 19.34 17.18 -53.98
CA SER A 6 20.66 17.14 -53.31
C SER A 6 21.14 18.34 -52.48
N ALA A 7 21.92 18.22 -51.40
CA ALA A 7 22.80 17.12 -50.97
C ALA A 7 23.09 17.15 -49.45
N PHE A 8 23.25 15.95 -48.89
CA PHE A 8 24.29 15.48 -47.97
C PHE A 8 25.15 16.49 -47.18
N ALA A 9 25.14 16.33 -45.85
CA ALA A 9 26.35 16.45 -45.03
C ALA A 9 26.39 15.31 -44.00
N PHE A 10 27.16 14.28 -44.33
CA PHE A 10 27.66 13.26 -43.41
C PHE A 10 28.63 13.93 -42.44
N ALA A 11 28.28 14.02 -41.15
CA ALA A 11 29.20 14.45 -40.11
C ALA A 11 29.75 13.24 -39.37
N LEU A 12 31.08 13.13 -39.45
CA LEU A 12 32.00 12.14 -38.92
C LEU A 12 31.59 11.42 -37.63
N LEU A 13 31.59 10.09 -37.75
CA LEU A 13 31.81 9.13 -36.68
C LEU A 13 33.18 9.39 -36.05
N THR A 14 33.21 9.98 -34.84
CA THR A 14 34.45 10.11 -34.06
C THR A 14 34.50 8.94 -33.09
N LEU A 15 35.31 7.92 -33.41
CA LEU A 15 35.68 6.87 -32.47
C LEU A 15 36.55 7.49 -31.37
N CYS A 16 35.98 7.72 -30.19
CA CYS A 16 36.77 7.84 -28.97
C CYS A 16 37.01 6.44 -28.43
N THR A 17 38.25 6.00 -28.55
CA THR A 17 38.79 4.79 -27.93
C THR A 17 38.83 4.93 -26.41
N VAL A 18 38.15 4.00 -25.74
CA VAL A 18 38.50 3.32 -24.49
C VAL A 18 39.33 4.12 -23.49
N GLY A 19 38.64 4.79 -22.57
CA GLY A 19 39.11 4.96 -21.21
C GLY A 19 38.34 3.99 -20.32
N SER A 20 39.00 2.95 -19.83
CA SER A 20 38.49 2.12 -18.72
C SER A 20 38.37 3.02 -17.50
N VAL A 21 37.20 3.65 -17.32
CA VAL A 21 36.81 4.17 -16.03
C VAL A 21 36.38 2.97 -15.23
N GLU A 22 37.29 2.49 -14.40
CA GLU A 22 37.03 1.56 -13.32
C GLU A 22 36.00 2.22 -12.41
N ALA A 23 34.72 2.07 -12.77
CA ALA A 23 33.60 2.36 -11.92
C ALA A 23 33.77 1.41 -10.74
N LYS A 24 34.41 1.92 -9.70
CA LYS A 24 34.48 1.28 -8.39
C LYS A 24 33.04 1.12 -7.94
N GLU A 25 32.45 -0.01 -8.29
CA GLU A 25 31.23 -0.53 -7.74
C GLU A 25 31.51 -0.65 -6.25
N LYS A 26 31.16 0.41 -5.50
CA LYS A 26 30.87 0.23 -4.09
C LYS A 26 29.68 -0.71 -4.12
N ALA A 27 29.99 -2.00 -3.98
CA ALA A 27 29.05 -3.02 -3.61
C ALA A 27 28.10 -2.37 -2.60
N HIS A 28 26.87 -2.11 -3.04
CA HIS A 28 25.78 -1.86 -2.14
C HIS A 28 25.73 -3.16 -1.36
N LYS A 29 26.40 -3.17 -0.19
CA LYS A 29 26.30 -4.27 0.75
C LYS A 29 24.82 -4.52 0.81
N THR A 30 24.41 -5.72 0.42
CA THR A 30 23.13 -6.30 0.78
C THR A 30 23.12 -6.32 2.29
N GLY A 31 22.83 -5.14 2.86
CA GLY A 31 22.41 -4.98 4.22
C GLY A 31 21.14 -5.78 4.24
N LYS A 32 21.25 -6.99 4.79
CA LYS A 32 20.15 -7.79 5.28
C LYS A 32 19.12 -6.80 5.78
N ALA A 33 18.03 -6.62 5.04
CA ALA A 33 16.92 -5.79 5.47
C ALA A 33 16.68 -6.19 6.93
N PRO A 34 16.65 -5.25 7.89
CA PRO A 34 16.36 -5.65 9.24
C PRO A 34 15.01 -6.34 9.14
N ALA A 35 14.99 -7.65 9.38
CA ALA A 35 13.77 -8.34 9.71
C ALA A 35 13.27 -7.53 10.90
N VAL A 36 12.29 -6.66 10.67
CA VAL A 36 11.58 -5.98 11.72
C VAL A 36 10.98 -7.13 12.51
N LYS A 37 11.68 -7.51 13.58
CA LYS A 37 11.15 -8.43 14.56
C LYS A 37 10.00 -7.67 15.19
N VAL A 38 8.82 -7.83 14.61
CA VAL A 38 7.58 -7.45 15.27
C VAL A 38 7.53 -8.35 16.48
N ALA A 39 7.92 -7.81 17.63
CA ALA A 39 7.78 -8.53 18.89
C ALA A 39 6.30 -8.84 19.04
N HIS A 40 5.92 -10.11 18.97
CA HIS A 40 4.58 -10.55 19.27
C HIS A 40 4.35 -10.29 20.77
N LYS A 41 3.79 -9.13 21.09
CA LYS A 41 3.33 -8.82 22.44
C LYS A 41 2.28 -9.87 22.78
N SER A 42 2.51 -10.66 23.82
CA SER A 42 1.61 -11.72 24.27
C SER A 42 0.18 -11.18 24.34
N ALA A 43 -0.79 -11.95 23.80
CA ALA A 43 -2.18 -11.53 23.63
C ALA A 43 -2.87 -11.05 24.92
N ALA A 44 -2.29 -11.34 26.09
CA ALA A 44 -2.79 -10.89 27.39
C ALA A 44 -2.66 -9.36 27.61
N ASP A 45 -1.69 -8.69 26.98
CA ASP A 45 -1.34 -7.27 27.22
C ASP A 45 -1.37 -6.37 25.96
N SER A 46 -2.01 -6.85 24.88
CA SER A 46 -2.24 -6.00 23.71
C SER A 46 -3.25 -4.90 24.07
N ALA A 47 -2.88 -3.65 23.79
CA ALA A 47 -3.76 -2.51 24.02
C ALA A 47 -5.05 -2.69 23.20
N TYR A 48 -6.21 -2.40 23.79
CA TYR A 48 -7.47 -2.44 23.05
C TYR A 48 -7.44 -1.35 21.96
N LEU A 49 -7.24 -1.76 20.71
CA LEU A 49 -7.13 -0.87 19.56
C LEU A 49 -8.44 -0.81 18.79
N GLN A 50 -8.89 0.39 18.46
CA GLN A 50 -9.97 0.60 17.50
C GLN A 50 -9.42 0.60 16.07
N CYS A 51 -10.22 0.19 15.10
CA CYS A 51 -9.82 0.17 13.68
C CYS A 51 -9.30 1.54 13.20
N VAL A 52 -10.01 2.62 13.53
CA VAL A 52 -9.62 3.99 13.16
C VAL A 52 -8.32 4.43 13.82
N THR A 53 -8.11 4.11 15.11
CA THR A 53 -6.88 4.44 15.83
C THR A 53 -5.70 3.70 15.22
N PHE A 54 -5.86 2.39 14.98
CA PHE A 54 -4.88 1.56 14.33
C PHE A 54 -4.52 2.09 12.93
N ALA A 55 -5.51 2.32 12.07
CA ALA A 55 -5.28 2.75 10.70
C ALA A 55 -4.52 4.09 10.64
N ARG A 56 -4.85 5.04 11.52
CA ARG A 56 -4.11 6.32 11.62
C ARG A 56 -2.65 6.12 12.04
N GLN A 57 -2.41 5.28 13.06
CA GLN A 57 -1.07 5.01 13.55
C GLN A 57 -0.23 4.27 12.50
N PHE A 58 -0.85 3.36 11.75
CA PHE A 58 -0.19 2.54 10.75
C PHE A 58 0.13 3.30 9.45
N THR A 59 -0.79 4.16 9.00
CA THR A 59 -0.67 4.88 7.71
C THR A 59 -0.21 6.33 7.85
N GLY A 60 -0.29 6.91 9.04
CA GLY A 60 -0.06 8.35 9.26
C GLY A 60 -1.21 9.26 8.82
N MET A 61 -2.35 8.71 8.37
CA MET A 61 -3.50 9.51 7.94
C MET A 61 -4.09 10.34 9.10
N GLN A 62 -4.44 11.59 8.80
CA GLN A 62 -4.98 12.56 9.75
C GLN A 62 -6.49 12.76 9.52
N ILE A 63 -7.22 11.64 9.47
CA ILE A 63 -8.69 11.58 9.41
C ILE A 63 -9.20 11.07 10.76
N PHE A 64 -10.30 11.65 11.25
CA PHE A 64 -10.88 11.35 12.56
C PHE A 64 -12.39 11.12 12.47
N GLY A 65 -12.95 10.49 13.50
CA GLY A 65 -14.38 10.15 13.60
C GLY A 65 -14.67 8.71 13.19
N ASP A 66 -15.95 8.40 13.03
CA ASP A 66 -16.41 7.05 12.68
C ASP A 66 -15.84 6.58 11.33
N ALA A 67 -15.53 5.28 11.25
CA ALA A 67 -14.88 4.68 10.10
C ALA A 67 -15.62 4.94 8.79
N TRP A 68 -16.95 4.78 8.76
CA TRP A 68 -17.75 5.01 7.54
C TRP A 68 -17.66 6.45 7.00
N THR A 69 -17.35 7.43 7.86
CA THR A 69 -17.22 8.84 7.46
C THR A 69 -15.89 9.15 6.78
N TRP A 70 -14.93 8.21 6.83
CA TRP A 70 -13.58 8.46 6.32
C TRP A 70 -13.54 8.67 4.82
N TRP A 71 -14.40 7.99 4.06
CA TRP A 71 -14.47 8.18 2.60
C TRP A 71 -14.72 9.65 2.26
N GLY A 72 -15.83 10.23 2.73
CA GLY A 72 -16.14 11.64 2.47
C GLY A 72 -15.14 12.64 3.09
N LYS A 73 -14.44 12.26 4.16
CA LYS A 73 -13.38 13.11 4.77
C LYS A 73 -12.04 13.02 4.04
N ALA A 74 -11.82 11.97 3.25
CA ALA A 74 -10.63 11.81 2.44
C ALA A 74 -10.70 12.65 1.16
N THR A 75 -11.92 12.97 0.71
CA THR A 75 -12.16 13.75 -0.49
C THR A 75 -11.41 15.08 -0.50
N ASN A 76 -10.70 15.33 -1.61
CA ASN A 76 -9.80 16.48 -1.83
C ASN A 76 -8.61 16.57 -0.85
N ARG A 77 -8.34 15.55 -0.03
CA ARG A 77 -7.22 15.51 0.93
C ARG A 77 -6.27 14.33 0.71
N TYR A 78 -6.78 13.24 0.16
CA TYR A 78 -6.03 12.02 -0.16
C TYR A 78 -6.46 11.51 -1.53
N GLU A 79 -5.61 10.70 -2.17
CA GLU A 79 -6.01 9.98 -3.38
C GLU A 79 -7.10 8.96 -3.05
N GLU A 80 -8.19 9.01 -3.81
CA GLU A 80 -9.31 8.09 -3.69
C GLU A 80 -9.43 7.24 -4.96
N GLY A 81 -9.94 6.02 -4.81
CA GLY A 81 -10.17 5.13 -5.94
C GLY A 81 -10.80 3.81 -5.50
N SER A 82 -11.34 3.07 -6.46
CA SER A 82 -11.92 1.74 -6.23
C SER A 82 -10.90 0.61 -6.31
N ARG A 83 -9.75 0.84 -6.95
CA ARG A 83 -8.69 -0.16 -7.07
C ARG A 83 -7.83 -0.21 -5.81
N PRO A 84 -7.71 -1.36 -5.15
CA PRO A 84 -6.87 -1.48 -3.96
C PRO A 84 -5.38 -1.31 -4.33
N LYS A 85 -4.63 -0.67 -3.45
CA LYS A 85 -3.17 -0.51 -3.54
C LYS A 85 -2.55 -0.85 -2.18
N PRO A 86 -1.36 -1.45 -2.10
CA PRO A 86 -0.68 -1.63 -0.82
C PRO A 86 -0.53 -0.30 -0.08
N GLY A 87 -0.85 -0.28 1.21
CA GLY A 87 -0.87 0.92 2.06
C GLY A 87 -2.14 1.77 1.96
N ALA A 88 -3.03 1.51 0.99
CA ALA A 88 -4.33 2.19 0.92
C ALA A 88 -5.25 1.74 2.08
N VAL A 89 -6.19 2.61 2.45
CA VAL A 89 -7.19 2.30 3.48
C VAL A 89 -8.54 2.03 2.81
N LEU A 90 -9.08 0.84 3.04
CA LEU A 90 -10.44 0.48 2.67
C LEU A 90 -11.41 1.01 3.72
N VAL A 91 -12.51 1.59 3.25
CA VAL A 91 -13.60 2.10 4.11
C VAL A 91 -14.85 1.25 3.89
N PHE A 92 -15.29 0.57 4.93
CA PHE A 92 -16.50 -0.22 4.93
C PHE A 92 -17.67 0.59 5.48
N LYS A 93 -18.80 0.56 4.76
CA LYS A 93 -20.06 1.17 5.21
C LYS A 93 -20.55 0.53 6.50
N ALA A 94 -21.36 1.27 7.25
CA ALA A 94 -22.02 0.72 8.43
C ALA A 94 -22.99 -0.41 8.05
N GLN A 95 -22.91 -1.56 8.73
CA GLN A 95 -23.79 -2.70 8.46
C GLN A 95 -23.95 -3.60 9.70
N GLY A 96 -25.18 -3.99 10.04
CA GLY A 96 -25.47 -4.92 11.13
C GLY A 96 -24.83 -4.50 12.45
N LYS A 97 -23.98 -5.36 13.02
CA LYS A 97 -23.23 -5.08 14.27
C LYS A 97 -22.09 -4.07 14.11
N MET A 98 -21.72 -3.72 12.87
CA MET A 98 -20.67 -2.75 12.51
C MET A 98 -21.30 -1.37 12.25
N SER A 99 -22.00 -0.82 13.24
CA SER A 99 -22.80 0.42 13.09
C SER A 99 -21.96 1.67 12.83
N ARG A 100 -20.67 1.66 13.17
CA ARG A 100 -19.72 2.76 12.90
C ARG A 100 -18.91 2.55 11.62
N GLY A 101 -19.25 1.56 10.82
CA GLY A 101 -18.42 1.10 9.69
C GLY A 101 -17.10 0.49 10.18
N HIS A 102 -16.16 0.30 9.25
CA HIS A 102 -14.83 -0.21 9.59
C HIS A 102 -13.79 0.30 8.60
N VAL A 103 -12.53 0.33 9.02
CA VAL A 103 -11.39 0.62 8.15
C VAL A 103 -10.35 -0.48 8.25
N ALA A 104 -9.77 -0.86 7.11
CA ALA A 104 -8.68 -1.82 7.03
C ALA A 104 -7.60 -1.30 6.09
N VAL A 105 -6.33 -1.52 6.42
CA VAL A 105 -5.21 -1.13 5.57
C VAL A 105 -4.88 -2.30 4.65
N VAL A 106 -4.73 -2.05 3.36
CA VAL A 106 -4.31 -3.08 2.39
C VAL A 106 -2.83 -3.38 2.62
N SER A 107 -2.53 -4.62 3.01
CA SER A 107 -1.17 -5.07 3.23
C SER A 107 -0.50 -5.47 1.91
N GLN A 108 -1.21 -6.24 1.08
CA GLN A 108 -0.73 -6.66 -0.24
C GLN A 108 -1.87 -7.05 -1.18
N ILE A 109 -1.61 -6.95 -2.47
CA ILE A 109 -2.48 -7.45 -3.54
C ILE A 109 -1.97 -8.82 -3.95
N ILE A 110 -2.80 -9.85 -3.85
CA ILE A 110 -2.44 -11.21 -4.23
C ILE A 110 -2.90 -11.49 -5.66
N THR A 111 -4.14 -11.12 -5.99
CA THR A 111 -4.74 -11.17 -7.33
C THR A 111 -5.69 -9.97 -7.50
N ASP A 112 -6.27 -9.83 -8.70
CA ASP A 112 -7.27 -8.79 -8.98
C ASP A 112 -8.51 -8.84 -8.06
N ARG A 113 -8.76 -9.99 -7.42
CA ARG A 113 -9.93 -10.22 -6.56
C ARG A 113 -9.59 -10.70 -5.16
N TYR A 114 -8.30 -10.82 -4.84
CA TYR A 114 -7.85 -11.35 -3.57
C TYR A 114 -6.74 -10.47 -3.03
N ILE A 115 -6.99 -9.93 -1.84
CA ILE A 115 -6.06 -9.03 -1.17
C ILE A 115 -5.87 -9.50 0.27
N GLN A 116 -4.81 -9.00 0.89
CA GLN A 116 -4.65 -9.10 2.32
C GLN A 116 -4.73 -7.72 2.95
N VAL A 117 -5.38 -7.67 4.11
CA VAL A 117 -5.56 -6.44 4.87
C VAL A 117 -5.11 -6.64 6.31
N THR A 118 -4.60 -5.57 6.91
CA THR A 118 -4.33 -5.49 8.33
C THR A 118 -5.29 -4.49 8.98
N HIS A 119 -5.87 -4.87 10.10
CA HIS A 119 -6.89 -4.08 10.80
C HIS A 119 -6.97 -4.44 12.27
N ALA A 120 -7.74 -3.67 13.05
CA ALA A 120 -7.95 -3.95 14.47
C ALA A 120 -9.45 -4.03 14.81
N ASN A 121 -9.80 -4.88 15.77
CA ASN A 121 -11.12 -4.96 16.40
C ASN A 121 -12.30 -5.32 15.49
N TRP A 122 -12.07 -6.06 14.39
CA TRP A 122 -13.20 -6.55 13.58
C TRP A 122 -13.79 -7.81 14.20
N SER A 123 -12.96 -8.82 14.47
CA SER A 123 -13.40 -10.09 15.03
C SER A 123 -12.94 -10.27 16.48
N PRO A 124 -13.62 -11.10 17.28
CA PRO A 124 -13.07 -11.58 18.54
C PRO A 124 -11.97 -12.62 18.27
N ILE A 125 -10.78 -12.40 18.82
CA ILE A 125 -9.68 -13.37 18.81
C ILE A 125 -9.53 -13.89 20.24
N ASN A 126 -9.56 -15.22 20.41
CA ASN A 126 -9.53 -15.87 21.72
C ASN A 126 -10.57 -15.31 22.71
N GLY A 127 -11.79 -15.05 22.21
CA GLY A 127 -12.91 -14.53 22.99
C GLY A 127 -12.84 -13.03 23.33
N ARG A 128 -11.81 -12.30 22.88
CA ARG A 128 -11.63 -10.87 23.18
C ARG A 128 -11.55 -10.03 21.91
N ARG A 129 -12.03 -8.80 22.00
CA ARG A 129 -11.96 -7.77 20.95
C ARG A 129 -10.79 -6.81 21.16
N GLY A 130 -10.55 -5.90 20.22
CA GLY A 130 -9.52 -4.86 20.33
C GLY A 130 -8.11 -5.29 19.88
N GLN A 131 -7.97 -6.46 19.26
CA GLN A 131 -6.69 -6.97 18.79
C GLN A 131 -6.46 -6.60 17.32
N VAL A 132 -5.19 -6.59 16.91
CA VAL A 132 -4.79 -6.43 15.50
C VAL A 132 -4.80 -7.80 14.84
N GLU A 133 -5.44 -7.87 13.67
CA GLU A 133 -5.45 -9.02 12.77
C GLU A 133 -4.59 -8.65 11.56
N ASP A 134 -3.45 -9.34 11.41
CA ASP A 134 -2.47 -9.09 10.37
C ASP A 134 -2.72 -9.97 9.15
N ASN A 135 -2.61 -9.39 7.94
CA ASN A 135 -2.65 -10.11 6.67
C ASN A 135 -3.90 -11.00 6.49
N VAL A 136 -5.06 -10.50 6.95
CA VAL A 136 -6.34 -11.16 6.80
C VAL A 136 -6.74 -11.16 5.34
N ASN A 137 -7.10 -12.33 4.83
CA ASN A 137 -7.52 -12.52 3.46
C ASN A 137 -8.91 -11.93 3.22
N VAL A 138 -9.03 -11.13 2.17
CA VAL A 138 -10.30 -10.56 1.70
C VAL A 138 -10.45 -10.87 0.22
N MET A 139 -11.58 -11.49 -0.12
CA MET A 139 -11.94 -11.77 -1.51
C MET A 139 -13.07 -10.83 -1.93
N ASP A 140 -12.90 -10.17 -3.08
CA ASP A 140 -14.04 -9.57 -3.75
C ASP A 140 -15.00 -10.70 -4.20
N VAL A 141 -16.29 -10.50 -3.98
CA VAL A 141 -17.38 -11.43 -4.33
C VAL A 141 -18.39 -10.80 -5.30
N SER A 142 -18.09 -9.62 -5.85
CA SER A 142 -18.91 -8.99 -6.87
C SER A 142 -18.94 -9.81 -8.16
N GLU A 143 -19.94 -9.60 -9.01
CA GLU A 143 -20.04 -10.30 -10.30
C GLU A 143 -18.95 -9.85 -11.30
N PHE A 144 -18.46 -8.61 -11.19
CA PHE A 144 -17.65 -7.98 -12.24
C PHE A 144 -16.21 -7.64 -11.86
N GLY A 145 -15.82 -7.78 -10.59
CA GLY A 145 -14.50 -7.37 -10.10
C GLY A 145 -14.43 -5.90 -9.77
#